data_AF-A0A832VQX1-F1
#
_entry.id   AF-A0A832VQX1-F1
#
_cell.length_a   1.000
_cell.length_b   1.000
_cell.length_c   1.000
_cell.angle_alpha   90.00
_cell.angle_beta   90.00
_cell.angle_gamma   90.00
#
_symmetry.space_group_name_H-M   'P 1'
#
loop_
_entity.id
_entity.type
_entity.pdbx_description
1 polymer ?
#
loop_
_entity_poly.entity_id
_entity_poly.type
_entity_poly.pdbx_seq_one_letter_code
_entity_poly.pdbx_strand_id
1 'polypeptide(L)' 'MEVQQATDRLLKLSPSVRVVTICDLNGKVLFSARSRSVKMLLSKQESKMSLQNAARGWKVRKKLEKKLGPCKY' A
#
# COMPACT_ATOMS: atom_id res chain seq x y z
N MET A 1 -7.07 -14.48 -9.86
CA MET A 1 -6.16 -13.44 -10.41
C MET A 1 -4.89 -13.39 -9.58
N GLU A 2 -3.73 -13.24 -10.20
CA GLU A 2 -2.42 -13.25 -9.55
C GLU A 2 -2.30 -12.23 -8.40
N VAL A 3 -2.85 -11.03 -8.62
CA VAL A 3 -2.93 -9.93 -7.64
C VAL A 3 -3.59 -10.34 -6.33
N GLN A 4 -4.67 -11.14 -6.39
CA GLN A 4 -5.39 -11.62 -5.22
C GLN A 4 -4.56 -12.64 -4.43
N GLN A 5 -3.90 -13.57 -5.13
CA GLN A 5 -3.04 -14.56 -4.48
C GLN A 5 -1.84 -13.89 -3.79
N ALA A 6 -1.25 -12.85 -4.41
CA ALA A 6 -0.17 -12.09 -3.80
C ALA A 6 -0.61 -11.36 -2.53
N THR A 7 -1.79 -10.72 -2.56
CA THR A 7 -2.33 -10.05 -1.37
C THR A 7 -2.71 -11.00 -0.25
N ASP A 8 -3.26 -12.17 -0.58
CA ASP A 8 -3.53 -13.22 0.40
C ASP A 8 -2.24 -13.75 1.06
N ARG A 9 -1.16 -13.92 0.28
CA ARG A 9 0.15 -14.30 0.82
C ARG A 9 0.71 -13.23 1.76
N LEU A 10 0.63 -11.95 1.39
CA LEU A 10 1.09 -10.83 2.22
C LEU A 10 0.31 -10.72 3.54
N LEU A 11 -1.01 -10.93 3.51
CA LEU A 11 -1.84 -10.93 4.73
C LEU A 11 -1.54 -12.12 5.64
N LYS A 12 -1.12 -13.26 5.09
CA LYS A 12 -0.71 -14.45 5.87
C LYS A 12 0.72 -14.37 6.40
N LEU A 13 1.55 -13.47 5.86
CA LEU A 13 2.97 -13.36 6.23
C LEU A 13 3.14 -13.01 7.72
N SER A 14 2.30 -12.14 8.26
CA SER A 14 2.32 -11.78 9.67
C SER A 14 0.95 -11.28 10.12
N PRO A 15 0.50 -11.64 11.34
CA PRO A 15 -0.74 -11.13 11.92
C PRO A 15 -0.72 -9.60 12.09
N SER A 16 0.46 -8.97 12.07
CA SER A 16 0.61 -7.51 12.11
C SER A 16 0.21 -6.84 10.79
N VAL A 17 0.18 -7.57 9.66
CA VAL A 17 -0.26 -7.06 8.36
C VAL A 17 -1.78 -7.07 8.32
N ARG A 18 -2.39 -5.90 8.51
CA ARG A 18 -3.85 -5.76 8.67
C ARG A 18 -4.59 -5.47 7.37
N VAL A 19 -3.94 -4.74 6.45
CA VAL A 19 -4.49 -4.28 5.18
C VAL A 19 -3.39 -4.30 4.13
N VAL A 20 -3.72 -4.74 2.92
CA VAL A 20 -2.85 -4.62 1.76
C VAL A 20 -3.66 -3.99 0.64
N THR A 21 -3.13 -2.92 0.07
CA THR A 21 -3.77 -2.20 -1.02
C THR A 21 -2.78 -2.00 -2.16
N ILE A 22 -3.21 -2.38 -3.36
CA ILE A 22 -2.49 -2.16 -4.60
C ILE A 22 -3.17 -0.99 -5.30
N CYS A 23 -2.42 0.08 -5.50
CA CYS A 23 -2.91 1.31 -6.13
C CYS A 23 -1.85 1.94 -7.03
N ASP A 24 -2.28 2.80 -7.93
CA ASP A 24 -1.37 3.66 -8.69
C ASP A 24 -0.80 4.81 -7.82
N LEU A 25 0.08 5.61 -8.41
CA LEU A 25 0.70 6.77 -7.76
C LEU A 25 -0.24 7.97 -7.53
N ASN A 26 -1.51 7.85 -7.90
CA ASN A 26 -2.58 8.81 -7.63
C ASN A 26 -3.56 8.32 -6.54
N GLY A 27 -3.31 7.11 -6.00
CA GLY A 27 -4.16 6.46 -5.01
C GLY A 27 -5.39 5.77 -5.62
N LYS A 28 -5.44 5.54 -6.94
CA LYS A 28 -6.48 4.74 -7.57
C LYS A 28 -6.25 3.27 -7.22
N VAL A 29 -7.18 2.70 -6.46
CA VAL A 29 -7.10 1.31 -5.99
C VAL A 29 -7.42 0.35 -7.13
N LEU A 30 -6.51 -0.60 -7.38
CA LEU A 30 -6.73 -1.75 -8.25
C LEU A 30 -7.32 -2.91 -7.44
N PHE A 31 -6.75 -3.18 -6.26
CA PHE A 31 -7.20 -4.24 -5.37
C PHE A 31 -6.86 -3.89 -3.92
N SER A 32 -7.74 -4.25 -2.99
CA SER A 32 -7.50 -4.09 -1.56
C SER A 32 -8.07 -5.28 -0.81
N ALA A 33 -7.26 -5.88 0.04
CA ALA A 33 -7.67 -6.94 0.94
C ALA A 33 -7.31 -6.58 2.38
N ARG A 34 -8.04 -7.17 3.32
CA ARG A 34 -7.79 -7.00 4.75
C ARG A 34 -7.78 -8.34 5.44
N SER A 35 -7.11 -8.38 6.58
CA SER A 35 -7.26 -9.51 7.50
C SER A 35 -8.67 -9.51 8.12
N ARG A 36 -9.26 -10.71 8.24
CA ARG A 36 -10.60 -10.89 8.82
C ARG A 36 -10.68 -10.48 10.29
N SER A 37 -9.55 -10.43 10.98
CA SER A 37 -9.48 -10.05 12.39
C SER A 37 -9.63 -8.54 12.64
N VAL A 38 -9.76 -7.72 11.59
CA VAL A 38 -9.65 -6.26 11.70
C VAL A 38 -10.91 -5.57 11.19
N LYS A 39 -11.46 -4.68 12.02
CA LYS A 39 -12.57 -3.79 11.64
C LYS A 39 -12.07 -2.61 10.81
N MET A 40 -12.90 -2.14 9.88
CA MET A 40 -12.63 -0.93 9.12
C MET A 40 -12.91 0.29 9.99
N LEU A 41 -11.87 1.09 10.23
CA LEU A 41 -11.97 2.34 11.01
C LEU A 41 -12.03 3.57 10.09
N LEU A 42 -11.43 3.48 8.91
CA LEU A 42 -11.36 4.59 7.96
C LEU A 42 -12.48 4.49 6.93
N SER A 43 -13.08 5.63 6.62
CA SER A 43 -13.91 5.82 5.44
C SER A 43 -13.11 5.61 4.15
N LYS A 44 -13.84 5.50 3.02
CA LYS A 44 -13.21 5.42 1.69
C LYS A 44 -12.35 6.65 1.38
N GLN A 45 -12.79 7.83 1.84
CA GLN A 45 -12.10 9.09 1.57
C GLN A 45 -10.81 9.21 2.39
N GLU A 46 -10.85 8.85 3.68
CA GLU A 46 -9.67 8.78 4.54
C GLU A 46 -8.66 7.74 4.03
N SER A 47 -9.15 6.58 3.58
CA SER A 47 -8.31 5.55 2.96
C SER A 47 -7.62 6.09 1.71
N LYS A 48 -8.36 6.77 0.82
CA LYS A 48 -7.79 7.41 -0.38
C LYS A 48 -6.74 8.46 -0.02
N MET A 49 -7.03 9.30 0.98
CA MET A 49 -6.09 10.32 1.45
C MET A 49 -4.79 9.71 1.96
N SER A 50 -4.88 8.64 2.75
CA SER A 50 -3.72 7.89 3.25
C SER A 50 -2.86 7.33 2.12
N LEU A 51 -3.49 6.68 1.12
CA LEU A 51 -2.79 6.13 -0.05
C LEU A 51 -2.09 7.22 -0.88
N GLN A 52 -2.77 8.36 -1.09
CA GLN A 52 -2.19 9.49 -1.80
C GLN A 52 -0.99 10.08 -1.05
N ASN A 53 -1.01 10.09 0.28
CA ASN A 53 0.12 10.56 1.07
C ASN A 53 1.32 9.61 0.95
N ALA A 54 1.10 8.29 1.03
CA ALA A 54 2.15 7.30 0.80
C ALA A 54 2.79 7.44 -0.60
N ALA A 55 1.96 7.57 -1.63
CA ALA A 55 2.43 7.79 -3.00
C ALA A 55 3.24 9.09 -3.15
N ARG A 56 2.86 10.16 -2.45
CA ARG A 56 3.65 11.41 -2.40
C ARG A 56 5.02 11.18 -1.79
N GLY A 57 5.11 10.44 -0.68
CA GLY A 57 6.38 10.06 -0.06
C GLY A 57 7.30 9.32 -1.04
N TRP A 58 6.76 8.35 -1.79
CA TRP A 58 7.53 7.64 -2.82
C TRP A 58 8.01 8.56 -3.95
N LYS A 59 7.16 9.49 -4.42
CA LYS A 59 7.55 10.48 -5.43
C LYS A 59 8.69 11.37 -4.94
N VAL A 60 8.65 11.82 -3.68
CA VAL A 60 9.74 12.60 -3.09
C VAL A 60 11.02 11.77 -3.01
N ARG A 61 10.95 10.52 -2.52
CA ARG A 61 12.12 9.63 -2.45
C ARG A 61 12.76 9.39 -3.82
N LYS A 62 11.95 9.25 -4.88
CA LYS A 62 12.41 9.12 -6.26
C LYS A 62 13.15 10.37 -6.74
N LYS A 63 12.68 11.58 -6.40
CA LYS A 63 13.41 12.83 -6.72
C LYS A 63 14.78 12.90 -6.04
N LEU A 64 14.89 12.35 -4.83
CA LEU A 64 16.13 12.32 -4.05
C LEU A 64 17.06 11.16 -4.43
N GLU A 65 16.65 10.29 -5.35
CA GLU A 65 17.41 9.08 -5.75
C GLU A 65 18.82 9.37 -6.23
N LYS A 66 19.03 10.47 -6.97
CA LYS A 66 20.37 10.89 -7.41
C LYS A 66 21.35 11.12 -6.26
N LYS A 67 20.86 11.45 -5.07
CA LYS A 67 21.68 11.73 -3.88
C LYS A 67 21.72 10.53 -2.92
N LEU A 68 20.58 9.86 -2.73
CA LEU A 68 20.43 8.78 -1.76
C LEU A 68 20.74 7.39 -2.34
N GLY A 69 20.94 7.31 -3.65
CA GLY A 69 21.03 6.05 -4.39
C GLY A 69 19.65 5.38 -4.62
N PRO A 70 19.59 4.42 -5.57
CA PRO A 70 18.43 3.55 -5.72
C PRO A 70 18.39 2.67 -4.47
N CYS A 71 17.27 2.68 -3.73
CA CYS A 71 17.04 1.83 -2.57
C CYS A 71 17.00 0.35 -3.00
N LYS A 72 18.14 -0.23 -3.36
CA LYS A 72 18.34 -1.63 -3.72
C LYS A 72 18.61 -2.42 -2.44
N TYR A 73 17.55 -2.82 -1.76
CA TYR A 73 17.57 -3.90 -0.77
C TYR A 73 16.41 -4.83 -1.08
#